data_AF-A0A3D0W3U0-F1
#
_entry.id   AF-A0A3D0W3U0-F1
#
_cell.length_a   1.000
_cell.length_b   1.000
_cell.length_c   1.000
_cell.angle_alpha   90.00
_cell.angle_beta   90.00
_cell.angle_gamma   90.00
#
_symmetry.space_group_name_H-M   'P 1'
#
loop_
_entity.id
_entity.type
_entity.pdbx_description
1 polymer ?
#
loop_
_entity_poly.entity_id
_entity_poly.type
_entity_poly.pdbx_seq_one_letter_code
_entity_poly.pdbx_strand_id
1 'polypeptide(L)'
;MTNNLNRLTVEEYNRFASLLDDIQNFVKKHQVVSYIEFDYYVVHDMTLFSIEPDFDFEKLEKTIRQIRKSTPAIKRIFSKPIIVLKDTDDVLPVENARVTNQNTLLHLANHGQYVSNITKNGVKPRKLLTRIYEDDYSIYENVIFCNFIDEILSLIKKNRRTLNSLLYASNIMRFNLLEKVNHVNYFLALGKLHTGYIRDFSQYFNLSKELLKELSLISQAIQPRLSKPIYRKNLTRNKNLTLKKTNIFLMQKDYHLVYKTYKHLLGNQIKVEENKELIDYELMISNYLTYVQMLTIFAAGHFNFEINPEQKI
;
A
#
# COMPACT_ATOMS: atom_id res chain seq x y z
N MET A 1 -10.74 35.53 -2.74
CA MET A 1 -11.26 34.50 -1.82
C MET A 1 -11.02 33.15 -2.46
N THR A 2 -10.16 32.37 -1.80
CA THR A 2 -10.04 30.90 -1.84
C THR A 2 -10.51 30.16 -3.10
N ASN A 3 -9.58 29.55 -3.82
CA ASN A 3 -9.44 28.11 -3.68
C ASN A 3 -8.11 27.64 -4.29
N ASN A 4 -7.28 27.05 -3.43
CA ASN A 4 -6.40 25.98 -3.86
C ASN A 4 -7.29 24.96 -4.59
N LEU A 5 -7.32 24.99 -5.92
CA LEU A 5 -7.73 23.83 -6.69
C LEU A 5 -6.70 22.76 -6.35
N ASN A 6 -7.08 21.87 -5.43
CA ASN A 6 -6.34 20.67 -5.11
C ASN A 6 -5.96 20.03 -6.45
N ARG A 7 -4.68 20.07 -6.81
CA ARG A 7 -4.17 19.26 -7.91
C ARG A 7 -4.57 17.84 -7.58
N LEU A 8 -5.40 17.22 -8.43
CA LEU A 8 -5.70 15.80 -8.29
C LEU A 8 -4.38 15.06 -8.16
N THR A 9 -4.30 14.18 -7.17
CA THR A 9 -3.18 13.27 -7.11
C THR A 9 -3.15 12.46 -8.41
N VAL A 10 -1.95 12.09 -8.87
CA VAL A 10 -1.79 11.31 -10.12
C VAL A 10 -2.63 10.02 -10.08
N GLU A 11 -2.83 9.45 -8.89
CA GLU A 11 -3.71 8.30 -8.68
C GLU A 11 -5.19 8.62 -8.94
N GLU A 12 -5.67 9.80 -8.51
CA GLU A 12 -7.04 10.24 -8.76
C GLU A 12 -7.26 10.59 -10.25
N TYR A 13 -6.29 11.23 -10.90
CA TYR A 13 -6.37 11.51 -12.34
C TYR A 13 -6.49 10.21 -13.15
N ASN A 14 -5.60 9.24 -12.93
CA ASN A 14 -5.67 7.96 -13.64
C ASN A 14 -6.98 7.21 -13.36
N ARG A 15 -7.50 7.31 -12.13
CA ARG A 15 -8.81 6.74 -11.78
C ARG A 15 -9.94 7.36 -12.61
N PHE A 16 -9.98 8.68 -12.74
CA PHE A 16 -11.04 9.33 -13.51
C PHE A 16 -10.86 9.19 -15.02
N ALA A 17 -9.64 9.21 -15.53
CA ALA A 17 -9.37 9.01 -16.94
C ALA A 17 -9.86 7.64 -17.41
N SER A 18 -9.61 6.58 -16.63
CA SER A 18 -10.10 5.24 -16.95
C SER A 18 -11.63 5.13 -16.94
N LEU A 19 -12.29 5.70 -15.91
CA LEU A 19 -13.76 5.75 -15.85
C LEU A 19 -14.39 6.36 -17.09
N LEU A 20 -13.72 7.35 -17.66
CA LEU A 20 -14.24 8.13 -18.77
C LEU A 20 -13.88 7.53 -20.14
N ASP A 21 -12.95 6.58 -20.21
CA ASP A 21 -12.49 5.99 -21.47
C ASP A 21 -13.57 5.11 -22.12
N ASP A 22 -14.31 4.32 -21.34
CA ASP A 22 -15.45 3.53 -21.84
C ASP A 22 -16.51 4.41 -22.53
N ILE A 23 -16.79 5.57 -21.93
CA ILE A 23 -17.74 6.54 -22.45
C ILE A 23 -17.21 7.18 -23.74
N GLN A 24 -15.91 7.51 -23.79
CA GLN A 24 -15.29 8.02 -25.01
C GLN A 24 -15.34 7.00 -26.15
N ASN A 25 -15.02 5.74 -25.87
CA ASN A 25 -15.03 4.65 -26.84
C ASN A 25 -16.44 4.46 -27.40
N PHE A 26 -17.46 4.57 -26.56
CA PHE A 26 -18.85 4.56 -27.00
C PHE A 26 -19.19 5.74 -27.92
N VAL A 27 -18.87 6.98 -27.53
CA VAL A 27 -19.17 8.18 -28.34
C VAL A 27 -18.50 8.12 -29.70
N LYS A 28 -17.25 7.63 -29.75
CA LYS A 28 -16.52 7.46 -31.01
C LYS A 28 -17.18 6.42 -31.92
N LYS A 29 -17.71 5.34 -31.33
CA LYS A 29 -18.34 4.23 -32.06
C LYS A 29 -19.77 4.55 -32.52
N HIS A 30 -20.48 5.39 -31.78
CA HIS A 30 -21.90 5.69 -32.00
C HIS A 30 -22.14 7.20 -32.08
N GLN A 31 -22.02 7.77 -33.29
CA GLN A 31 -22.19 9.21 -33.52
C GLN A 31 -23.65 9.68 -33.45
N VAL A 32 -24.62 8.79 -33.74
CA VAL A 32 -26.05 9.06 -33.68
C VAL A 32 -26.75 7.86 -33.04
N VAL A 33 -27.53 8.09 -32.00
CA VAL A 33 -28.22 7.05 -31.23
C VAL A 33 -29.61 7.56 -30.85
N SER A 34 -30.65 6.75 -31.06
CA SER A 34 -31.98 7.05 -30.54
C SER A 34 -32.03 6.85 -29.02
N TYR A 35 -32.99 7.47 -28.33
CA TYR A 35 -33.10 7.30 -26.87
C TYR A 35 -33.30 5.82 -26.45
N ILE A 36 -34.01 5.03 -27.26
CA ILE A 36 -34.27 3.61 -27.00
C ILE A 36 -32.97 2.79 -27.12
N GLU A 37 -32.18 3.06 -28.15
CA GLU A 37 -30.87 2.41 -28.32
C GLU A 37 -29.90 2.84 -27.21
N PHE A 38 -29.92 4.12 -26.81
CA PHE A 38 -29.14 4.62 -25.68
C PHE A 38 -29.52 3.91 -24.37
N ASP A 39 -30.82 3.77 -24.06
CA ASP A 39 -31.30 3.05 -22.87
C ASP A 39 -30.86 1.57 -22.89
N TYR A 40 -30.85 0.93 -24.06
CA TYR A 40 -30.33 -0.42 -24.22
C TYR A 40 -28.81 -0.49 -23.94
N TYR A 41 -28.04 0.44 -24.49
CA TYR A 41 -26.58 0.46 -24.32
C TYR A 41 -26.14 0.77 -22.88
N VAL A 42 -26.85 1.63 -22.16
CA VAL A 42 -26.59 1.90 -20.74
C VAL A 42 -26.75 0.64 -19.87
N VAL A 43 -27.56 -0.32 -20.31
CA VAL A 43 -27.77 -1.59 -19.58
C VAL A 43 -26.73 -2.66 -19.97
N HIS A 44 -26.15 -2.60 -21.17
CA HIS A 44 -25.34 -3.71 -21.71
C HIS A 44 -23.89 -3.36 -22.04
N ASP A 45 -23.64 -2.18 -22.64
CA ASP A 45 -22.36 -1.84 -23.27
C ASP A 45 -21.67 -0.62 -22.64
N MET A 46 -22.37 0.16 -21.80
CA MET A 46 -21.84 1.35 -21.15
C MET A 46 -22.17 1.37 -19.66
N THR A 47 -21.17 1.59 -18.81
CA THR A 47 -21.37 1.77 -17.36
C THR A 47 -21.45 3.26 -16.99
N LEU A 48 -22.66 3.80 -16.91
CA LEU A 48 -22.89 5.15 -16.35
C LEU A 48 -22.83 5.19 -14.81
N PHE A 49 -22.59 4.04 -14.19
CA PHE A 49 -22.43 3.89 -12.76
C PHE A 49 -21.24 2.95 -12.50
N SER A 50 -20.20 3.47 -11.87
CA SER A 50 -19.05 2.70 -11.45
C SER A 50 -18.63 3.11 -10.05
N ILE A 51 -18.46 2.12 -9.17
CA ILE A 51 -18.06 2.36 -7.78
C ILE A 51 -16.54 2.47 -7.71
N GLU A 52 -15.79 1.59 -8.40
CA GLU A 52 -14.36 1.71 -8.66
C GLU A 52 -14.01 0.96 -9.96
N PRO A 53 -13.40 1.60 -10.97
CA PRO A 53 -13.30 1.05 -12.33
C PRO A 53 -12.27 -0.08 -12.49
N ASP A 54 -11.11 -0.02 -11.82
CA ASP A 54 -9.98 -0.88 -12.18
C ASP A 54 -9.31 -1.49 -10.96
N PHE A 55 -10.11 -2.04 -10.06
CA PHE A 55 -9.53 -2.92 -9.08
C PHE A 55 -9.25 -4.27 -9.74
N ASP A 56 -8.03 -4.44 -10.25
CA ASP A 56 -7.56 -5.72 -10.78
C ASP A 56 -7.43 -6.73 -9.64
N PHE A 57 -8.55 -7.40 -9.38
CA PHE A 57 -8.69 -8.44 -8.37
C PHE A 57 -7.72 -9.59 -8.60
N GLU A 58 -7.44 -9.95 -9.86
CA GLU A 58 -6.56 -11.05 -10.21
C GLU A 58 -5.10 -10.70 -9.89
N LYS A 59 -4.67 -9.48 -10.22
CA LYS A 59 -3.33 -8.97 -9.86
C LYS A 59 -3.19 -8.81 -8.35
N LEU A 60 -4.22 -8.33 -7.65
CA LEU A 60 -4.18 -8.30 -6.19
C LEU A 60 -4.04 -9.71 -5.62
N GLU A 61 -4.85 -10.65 -6.07
CA GLU A 61 -4.83 -12.02 -5.58
C GLU A 61 -3.46 -12.68 -5.82
N LYS A 62 -2.90 -12.54 -7.02
CA LYS A 62 -1.53 -12.99 -7.34
C LYS A 62 -0.50 -12.39 -6.38
N THR A 63 -0.62 -11.09 -6.09
CA THR A 63 0.28 -10.37 -5.17
C THR A 63 0.13 -10.88 -3.74
N ILE A 64 -1.09 -11.07 -3.25
CA ILE A 64 -1.38 -11.61 -1.91
C ILE A 64 -0.87 -13.04 -1.79
N ARG A 65 -1.10 -13.90 -2.79
CA ARG A 65 -0.57 -15.27 -2.83
C ARG A 65 0.95 -15.29 -2.73
N GLN A 66 1.64 -14.38 -3.41
CA GLN A 66 3.09 -14.28 -3.34
C GLN A 66 3.57 -13.81 -1.96
N ILE A 67 2.92 -12.81 -1.36
CA ILE A 67 3.22 -12.36 0.01
C ILE A 67 2.97 -13.50 1.00
N ARG A 68 1.84 -14.22 0.87
CA ARG A 68 1.48 -15.37 1.72
C ARG A 68 2.52 -16.48 1.67
N LYS A 69 3.09 -16.78 0.48
CA LYS A 69 4.21 -17.73 0.34
C LYS A 69 5.45 -17.28 1.11
N SER A 70 5.70 -15.97 1.17
CA SER A 70 6.85 -15.39 1.90
C SER A 70 6.63 -15.24 3.41
N THR A 71 5.37 -15.23 3.89
CA THR A 71 5.03 -15.04 5.32
C THR A 71 5.78 -15.96 6.29
N PRO A 72 5.96 -17.28 6.04
CA PRO A 72 6.75 -18.13 6.93
C PRO A 72 8.23 -17.72 7.01
N ALA A 73 8.83 -17.29 5.89
CA ALA A 73 10.21 -16.80 5.88
C ALA A 73 10.33 -15.48 6.66
N ILE A 74 9.37 -14.57 6.48
CA ILE A 74 9.27 -13.34 7.28
C ILE A 74 9.25 -13.65 8.77
N LYS A 75 8.41 -14.62 9.20
CA LYS A 75 8.34 -15.04 10.61
C LYS A 75 9.68 -15.57 11.11
N ARG A 76 10.40 -16.36 10.30
CA ARG A 76 11.73 -16.89 10.66
C ARG A 76 12.78 -15.79 10.79
N ILE A 77 12.81 -14.83 9.86
CA ILE A 77 13.73 -13.68 9.93
C ILE A 77 13.48 -12.83 11.18
N PHE A 78 12.22 -12.58 11.54
CA PHE A 78 11.90 -11.88 12.80
C PHE A 78 12.33 -12.64 14.06
N SER A 79 12.32 -13.98 14.02
CA SER A 79 12.72 -14.81 15.16
C SER A 79 14.23 -14.98 15.27
N LYS A 80 14.92 -15.18 14.13
CA LYS A 80 16.36 -15.41 14.05
C LYS A 80 16.95 -14.61 12.87
N PRO A 81 17.16 -13.29 13.05
CA PRO A 81 17.82 -12.48 12.05
C PRO A 81 19.31 -12.85 11.97
N ILE A 82 19.94 -12.46 10.86
CA ILE A 82 21.40 -12.50 10.78
C ILE A 82 21.89 -11.26 11.52
N ILE A 83 22.82 -11.47 12.43
CA ILE A 83 23.39 -10.44 13.29
C ILE A 83 24.90 -10.48 13.06
N VAL A 84 25.50 -9.30 12.93
CA VAL A 84 26.96 -9.15 12.91
C VAL A 84 27.37 -8.67 14.28
N LEU A 85 28.43 -9.26 14.83
CA LEU A 85 29.03 -8.77 16.06
C LEU A 85 29.88 -7.55 15.73
N LYS A 86 29.64 -6.44 16.42
CA LYS A 86 30.44 -5.23 16.32
C LYS A 86 31.25 -5.06 17.59
N ASP A 87 32.54 -4.80 17.41
CA ASP A 87 33.44 -4.50 18.50
C ASP A 87 33.33 -3.01 18.82
N THR A 88 32.91 -2.71 20.05
CA THR A 88 32.89 -1.34 20.58
C THR A 88 33.75 -1.30 21.84
N ASP A 89 34.68 -0.34 21.90
CA ASP A 89 35.49 -0.11 23.09
C ASP A 89 34.71 0.77 24.09
N ASP A 90 34.58 0.32 25.34
CA ASP A 90 33.90 1.06 26.41
C ASP A 90 34.71 1.04 27.71
N VAL A 91 34.57 2.07 28.55
CA VAL A 91 35.31 2.24 29.81
C VAL A 91 34.46 1.81 30.99
N LEU A 92 34.65 0.55 31.41
CA LEU A 92 33.90 -0.06 32.49
C LEU A 92 34.71 -0.12 33.80
N PRO A 93 34.05 -0.23 34.98
CA PRO A 93 34.72 -0.61 36.21
C PRO A 93 35.52 -1.90 36.03
N VAL A 94 36.67 -2.02 36.71
CA VAL A 94 37.55 -3.21 36.59
C VAL A 94 36.80 -4.51 36.81
N GLU A 95 35.82 -4.52 37.72
CA GLU A 95 34.98 -5.67 38.05
C GLU A 95 34.17 -6.19 36.85
N ASN A 96 33.82 -5.31 35.91
CA ASN A 96 33.01 -5.64 34.74
C ASN A 96 33.85 -5.77 33.45
N ALA A 97 35.15 -5.48 33.51
CA ALA A 97 36.04 -5.58 32.37
C ALA A 97 36.35 -7.04 32.06
N ARG A 98 36.00 -7.51 30.86
CA ARG A 98 36.18 -8.92 30.46
C ARG A 98 37.47 -9.18 29.71
N VAL A 99 37.98 -8.21 28.95
CA VAL A 99 39.15 -8.38 28.09
C VAL A 99 40.11 -7.22 28.30
N THR A 100 41.38 -7.54 28.54
CA THR A 100 42.46 -6.55 28.67
C THR A 100 43.43 -6.72 27.51
N ASN A 101 43.67 -5.63 26.76
CA ASN A 101 44.53 -5.61 25.57
C ASN A 101 45.59 -4.50 25.71
N GLN A 102 46.55 -4.43 24.81
CA GLN A 102 47.57 -3.38 24.85
C GLN A 102 46.98 -1.96 24.79
N ASN A 103 45.90 -1.77 24.02
CA ASN A 103 45.16 -0.50 23.98
C ASN A 103 44.52 -0.13 25.33
N THR A 104 44.14 -1.12 26.15
CA THR A 104 43.52 -0.86 27.45
C THR A 104 44.57 -0.32 28.44
N LEU A 105 45.79 -0.85 28.37
CA LEU A 105 46.95 -0.35 29.12
C LEU A 105 47.36 1.06 28.65
N LEU A 106 47.43 1.28 27.34
CA LEU A 106 47.73 2.60 26.77
C LEU A 106 46.70 3.65 27.19
N HIS A 107 45.41 3.30 27.13
CA HIS A 107 44.32 4.18 27.54
C HIS A 107 44.40 4.51 29.03
N LEU A 108 44.71 3.53 29.89
CA LEU A 108 44.90 3.74 31.32
C LEU A 108 46.11 4.64 31.62
N ALA A 109 47.22 4.47 30.90
CA ALA A 109 48.40 5.31 31.03
C ALA A 109 48.12 6.78 30.66
N ASN A 110 47.32 6.99 29.61
CA ASN A 110 46.92 8.33 29.17
C ASN A 110 45.85 8.98 30.07
N HIS A 111 45.07 8.18 30.80
CA HIS A 111 43.95 8.66 31.62
C HIS A 111 44.12 8.28 33.09
N GLY A 112 45.06 8.93 33.77
CA GLY A 112 45.35 8.72 35.19
C GLY A 112 44.15 8.89 36.13
N GLN A 113 43.10 9.61 35.71
CA GLN A 113 41.82 9.71 36.44
C GLN A 113 41.10 8.36 36.65
N TYR A 114 41.42 7.35 35.85
CA TYR A 114 40.87 6.00 36.01
C TYR A 114 41.71 5.11 36.92
N VAL A 115 42.78 5.64 37.52
CA VAL A 115 43.61 4.96 38.52
C VAL A 115 43.11 5.30 39.92
N SER A 116 42.88 4.28 40.75
CA SER A 116 42.44 4.47 42.14
C SER A 116 43.60 4.72 43.09
N ASN A 117 44.72 3.99 42.93
CA ASN A 117 45.87 4.13 43.80
C ASN A 117 47.15 3.67 43.10
N ILE A 118 48.28 4.29 43.44
CA ILE A 118 49.60 3.93 42.93
C ILE A 118 50.43 3.49 44.13
N THR A 119 50.82 2.22 44.16
CA THR A 119 51.61 1.62 45.25
C THR A 119 53.00 1.28 44.73
N LYS A 120 53.99 1.07 45.62
CA LYS A 120 55.35 0.64 45.23
C LYS A 120 55.38 -0.65 44.38
N ASN A 121 54.32 -1.47 44.45
CA ASN A 121 54.19 -2.74 43.74
C ASN A 121 53.37 -2.63 42.44
N GLY A 122 52.85 -1.45 42.08
CA GLY A 122 52.10 -1.27 40.83
C GLY A 122 50.91 -0.32 40.92
N VAL A 123 50.12 -0.30 39.86
CA VAL A 123 48.98 0.61 39.66
C VAL A 123 47.67 -0.14 39.85
N LYS A 124 46.76 0.37 40.69
CA LYS A 124 45.42 -0.20 40.87
C LYS A 124 44.38 0.61 40.06
N PRO A 125 43.93 0.14 38.88
CA PRO A 125 42.89 0.83 38.12
C PRO A 125 41.54 0.77 38.84
N ARG A 126 40.70 1.79 38.62
CA ARG A 126 39.29 1.87 39.01
C ARG A 126 38.38 1.51 37.82
N LYS A 127 38.75 1.98 36.63
CA LYS A 127 38.06 1.68 35.36
C LYS A 127 39.08 1.28 34.30
N LEU A 128 38.66 0.43 33.38
CA LEU A 128 39.45 -0.04 32.26
C LEU A 128 38.65 0.08 30.97
N LEU A 129 39.33 0.47 29.91
CA LEU A 129 38.80 0.27 28.57
C LEU A 129 38.71 -1.24 28.33
N THR A 130 37.59 -1.74 27.84
CA THR A 130 37.39 -3.14 27.45
C THR A 130 36.63 -3.18 26.14
N ARG A 131 36.86 -4.23 25.35
CA ARG A 131 36.02 -4.53 24.19
C ARG A 131 34.72 -5.14 24.65
N ILE A 132 33.62 -4.57 24.20
CA ILE A 132 32.28 -5.15 24.32
C ILE A 132 31.85 -5.57 22.93
N TYR A 133 31.31 -6.79 22.84
CA TYR A 133 30.69 -7.30 21.63
C TYR A 133 29.22 -6.93 21.65
N GLU A 134 28.80 -6.07 20.74
CA GLU A 134 27.40 -5.70 20.56
C GLU A 134 26.80 -6.37 19.33
N ASP A 135 25.56 -6.83 19.47
CA ASP A 135 24.76 -7.36 18.37
C ASP A 135 24.31 -6.23 17.44
N ASP A 136 24.92 -6.14 16.26
CA ASP A 136 24.54 -5.23 15.20
C ASP A 136 23.50 -5.86 14.27
N TYR A 137 22.31 -5.26 14.27
CA TYR A 137 21.18 -5.64 13.43
C TYR A 137 21.11 -4.82 12.14
N SER A 138 22.00 -3.85 11.95
CA SER A 138 21.95 -2.83 10.88
C SER A 138 22.58 -3.29 9.56
N ILE A 139 22.65 -4.60 9.34
CA ILE A 139 23.13 -5.17 8.09
C ILE A 139 22.19 -4.75 6.95
N TYR A 140 22.75 -4.52 5.76
CA TYR A 140 22.02 -4.14 4.56
C TYR A 140 20.75 -4.98 4.33
N GLU A 141 20.83 -6.30 4.46
CA GLU A 141 19.71 -7.20 4.24
C GLU A 141 18.59 -7.03 5.26
N ASN A 142 18.93 -6.73 6.51
CA ASN A 142 17.95 -6.45 7.56
C ASN A 142 17.27 -5.10 7.32
N VAL A 143 18.02 -4.11 6.86
CA VAL A 143 17.46 -2.79 6.50
C VAL A 143 16.49 -2.93 5.32
N ILE A 144 16.89 -3.63 4.26
CA ILE A 144 16.02 -3.93 3.11
C ILE A 144 14.82 -4.75 3.52
N PHE A 145 14.99 -5.76 4.38
CA PHE A 145 13.89 -6.54 4.93
C PHE A 145 12.88 -5.64 5.61
N CYS A 146 13.33 -4.68 6.42
CA CYS A 146 12.40 -3.78 7.08
C CYS A 146 11.70 -2.80 6.12
N ASN A 147 12.39 -2.31 5.07
CA ASN A 147 11.75 -1.53 4.00
C ASN A 147 10.67 -2.36 3.28
N PHE A 148 10.95 -3.63 3.00
CA PHE A 148 9.98 -4.56 2.42
C PHE A 148 8.75 -4.76 3.31
N ILE A 149 8.92 -4.83 4.64
CA ILE A 149 7.81 -4.91 5.59
C ILE A 149 6.96 -3.62 5.55
N ASP A 150 7.58 -2.45 5.49
CA ASP A 150 6.86 -1.17 5.39
C ASP A 150 6.03 -1.11 4.10
N GLU A 151 6.60 -1.52 2.97
CA GLU A 151 5.91 -1.60 1.67
C GLU A 151 4.72 -2.56 1.72
N ILE A 152 4.87 -3.75 2.32
CA ILE A 152 3.76 -4.69 2.50
C ILE A 152 2.65 -4.07 3.35
N LEU A 153 2.99 -3.45 4.47
CA LEU A 153 1.99 -2.86 5.37
C LEU A 153 1.27 -1.68 4.69
N SER A 154 1.99 -0.87 3.93
CA SER A 154 1.42 0.21 3.12
C SER A 154 0.45 -0.32 2.07
N LEU A 155 0.87 -1.34 1.31
CA LEU A 155 0.05 -2.02 0.31
C LEU A 155 -1.22 -2.62 0.93
N ILE A 156 -1.09 -3.33 2.05
CA ILE A 156 -2.23 -3.91 2.79
C ILE A 156 -3.21 -2.80 3.22
N LYS A 157 -2.70 -1.66 3.72
CA LYS A 157 -3.53 -0.55 4.18
C LYS A 157 -4.27 0.12 3.03
N LYS A 158 -3.60 0.35 1.89
CA LYS A 158 -4.22 0.91 0.67
C LYS A 158 -5.33 -0.01 0.18
N ASN A 159 -5.00 -1.29 -0.07
CA ASN A 159 -5.96 -2.25 -0.62
C ASN A 159 -7.13 -2.54 0.32
N ARG A 160 -6.92 -2.54 1.65
CA ARG A 160 -8.02 -2.67 2.60
C ARG A 160 -8.99 -1.50 2.57
N ARG A 161 -8.51 -0.28 2.38
CA ARG A 161 -9.37 0.89 2.26
C ARG A 161 -10.26 0.76 1.03
N THR A 162 -9.67 0.42 -0.11
CA THR A 162 -10.33 0.15 -1.40
C THR A 162 -11.36 -0.97 -1.31
N LEU A 163 -10.99 -2.13 -0.74
CA LEU A 163 -11.94 -3.23 -0.56
C LEU A 163 -13.08 -2.87 0.41
N ASN A 164 -12.81 -2.09 1.46
CA ASN A 164 -13.86 -1.63 2.36
C ASN A 164 -14.79 -0.60 1.73
N SER A 165 -14.30 0.33 0.90
CA SER A 165 -15.15 1.27 0.14
C SER A 165 -16.09 0.51 -0.80
N LEU A 166 -15.57 -0.50 -1.51
CA LEU A 166 -16.38 -1.39 -2.36
C LEU A 166 -17.47 -2.10 -1.56
N LEU A 167 -17.12 -2.70 -0.42
CA LEU A 167 -18.09 -3.39 0.44
C LEU A 167 -19.13 -2.40 1.02
N TYR A 168 -18.73 -1.20 1.43
CA TYR A 168 -19.66 -0.19 1.93
C TYR A 168 -20.64 0.28 0.86
N ALA A 169 -20.15 0.62 -0.33
CA ALA A 169 -20.98 1.01 -1.44
C ALA A 169 -21.99 -0.09 -1.82
N SER A 170 -21.56 -1.35 -1.81
CA SER A 170 -22.45 -2.50 -2.04
C SER A 170 -23.58 -2.60 -1.00
N ASN A 171 -23.28 -2.33 0.28
CA ASN A 171 -24.26 -2.42 1.35
C ASN A 171 -25.26 -1.26 1.29
N ILE A 172 -24.78 -0.04 1.02
CA ILE A 172 -25.63 1.14 0.80
C ILE A 172 -26.57 0.89 -0.38
N MET A 173 -26.06 0.31 -1.46
CA MET A 173 -26.85 -0.02 -2.63
C MET A 173 -27.94 -1.06 -2.31
N ARG A 174 -27.59 -2.13 -1.59
CA ARG A 174 -28.58 -3.13 -1.14
C ARG A 174 -29.65 -2.50 -0.24
N PHE A 175 -29.27 -1.55 0.60
CA PHE A 175 -30.20 -0.82 1.47
C PHE A 175 -31.14 0.09 0.66
N ASN A 176 -30.63 0.87 -0.29
CA ASN A 176 -31.44 1.71 -1.19
C ASN A 176 -32.44 0.89 -2.03
N LEU A 177 -32.08 -0.34 -2.40
CA LEU A 177 -33.01 -1.25 -3.09
C LEU A 177 -34.14 -1.77 -2.18
N LEU A 178 -33.94 -1.80 -0.86
CA LEU A 178 -34.97 -2.21 0.09
C LEU A 178 -35.97 -1.08 0.38
N GLU A 179 -35.59 0.18 0.20
CA GLU A 179 -36.47 1.37 0.30
C GLU A 179 -37.40 1.57 -0.92
N LYS A 180 -37.83 0.46 -1.55
CA LYS A 180 -38.72 0.41 -2.73
C LYS A 180 -40.02 1.23 -2.60
N VAL A 181 -40.42 1.55 -1.37
CA VAL A 181 -41.73 2.13 -1.04
C VAL A 181 -41.85 3.61 -1.44
N ASN A 182 -40.76 4.36 -1.53
CA ASN A 182 -40.85 5.83 -1.63
C ASN A 182 -40.78 6.37 -3.08
N HIS A 183 -40.02 5.74 -3.99
CA HIS A 183 -39.86 6.22 -5.37
C HIS A 183 -39.64 5.09 -6.39
N VAL A 184 -40.70 4.65 -7.06
CA VAL A 184 -40.65 3.53 -8.03
C VAL A 184 -39.75 3.84 -9.23
N ASN A 185 -39.83 5.05 -9.81
CA ASN A 185 -39.03 5.43 -10.97
C ASN A 185 -37.53 5.53 -10.62
N TYR A 186 -37.21 6.05 -9.43
CA TYR A 186 -35.84 6.05 -8.90
C TYR A 186 -35.28 4.64 -8.73
N PHE A 187 -36.08 3.72 -8.20
CA PHE A 187 -35.69 2.32 -8.04
C PHE A 187 -35.45 1.64 -9.39
N LEU A 188 -36.30 1.89 -10.40
CA LEU A 188 -36.13 1.34 -11.75
C LEU A 188 -34.89 1.91 -12.46
N ALA A 189 -34.65 3.21 -12.35
CA ALA A 189 -33.47 3.87 -12.91
C ALA A 189 -32.17 3.33 -12.25
N LEU A 190 -32.17 3.21 -10.91
CA LEU A 190 -31.06 2.62 -10.17
C LEU A 190 -30.86 1.14 -10.55
N GLY A 191 -31.95 0.40 -10.71
CA GLY A 191 -31.93 -0.98 -11.19
C GLY A 191 -31.28 -1.12 -12.56
N LYS A 192 -31.62 -0.24 -13.52
CA LYS A 192 -31.05 -0.25 -14.87
C LYS A 192 -29.55 0.08 -14.92
N LEU A 193 -29.15 1.14 -14.22
CA LEU A 193 -27.74 1.49 -14.02
C LEU A 193 -26.96 0.33 -13.36
N HIS A 194 -27.65 -0.43 -12.50
CA HIS A 194 -27.07 -1.57 -11.80
C HIS A 194 -27.07 -2.85 -12.62
N THR A 195 -28.04 -3.10 -13.51
CA THR A 195 -28.10 -4.35 -14.29
C THR A 195 -26.89 -4.55 -15.19
N GLY A 196 -26.31 -3.47 -15.73
CA GLY A 196 -25.02 -3.52 -16.42
C GLY A 196 -23.83 -3.83 -15.49
N TYR A 197 -23.97 -3.53 -14.20
CA TYR A 197 -22.93 -3.72 -13.17
C TYR A 197 -23.04 -5.07 -12.41
N ILE A 198 -24.25 -5.62 -12.21
CA ILE A 198 -24.53 -6.78 -11.33
C ILE A 198 -23.92 -8.08 -11.81
N ARG A 199 -23.82 -8.31 -13.13
CA ARG A 199 -23.46 -9.62 -13.67
C ARG A 199 -22.08 -10.07 -13.17
N ASP A 200 -21.14 -9.15 -13.00
CA ASP A 200 -19.81 -9.45 -12.45
C ASP A 200 -19.68 -9.12 -10.94
N PHE A 201 -20.51 -8.20 -10.42
CA PHE A 201 -20.37 -7.68 -9.06
C PHE A 201 -20.62 -8.68 -7.93
N SER A 202 -21.53 -9.64 -8.10
CA SER A 202 -21.77 -10.67 -7.07
C SER A 202 -20.54 -11.57 -6.83
N GLN A 203 -19.77 -11.84 -7.89
CA GLN A 203 -18.52 -12.58 -7.81
C GLN A 203 -17.45 -11.73 -7.12
N TYR A 204 -17.32 -10.46 -7.53
CA TYR A 204 -16.34 -9.53 -6.93
C TYR A 204 -16.63 -9.21 -5.46
N PHE A 205 -17.89 -9.22 -5.02
CA PHE A 205 -18.23 -9.00 -3.61
C PHE A 205 -17.72 -10.12 -2.70
N ASN A 206 -17.92 -11.38 -3.11
CA ASN A 206 -17.42 -12.53 -2.35
C ASN A 206 -15.90 -12.56 -2.36
N LEU A 207 -15.30 -12.34 -3.54
CA LEU A 207 -13.86 -12.29 -3.70
C LEU A 207 -13.23 -11.15 -2.88
N SER A 208 -13.85 -9.97 -2.83
CA SER A 208 -13.41 -8.84 -1.99
C SER A 208 -13.35 -9.21 -0.50
N LYS A 209 -14.35 -9.95 0.00
CA LYS A 209 -14.36 -10.43 1.39
C LYS A 209 -13.24 -11.42 1.65
N GLU A 210 -13.01 -12.36 0.73
CA GLU A 210 -11.93 -13.34 0.85
C GLU A 210 -10.56 -12.66 0.86
N LEU A 211 -10.31 -11.75 -0.09
CA LEU A 211 -9.07 -10.99 -0.16
C LEU A 211 -8.85 -10.14 1.11
N LEU A 212 -9.90 -9.52 1.63
CA LEU A 212 -9.82 -8.75 2.88
C LEU A 212 -9.46 -9.64 4.08
N LYS A 213 -10.01 -10.85 4.14
CA LYS A 213 -9.66 -11.86 5.15
C LYS A 213 -8.19 -12.28 5.00
N GLU A 214 -7.71 -12.54 3.80
CA GLU A 214 -6.30 -12.89 3.55
C GLU A 214 -5.34 -11.76 3.94
N LEU A 215 -5.63 -10.52 3.54
CA LEU A 215 -4.87 -9.33 3.95
C LEU A 215 -4.83 -9.18 5.47
N SER A 216 -5.92 -9.55 6.16
CA SER A 216 -5.99 -9.56 7.62
C SER A 216 -5.07 -10.58 8.25
N LEU A 217 -5.05 -11.81 7.75
CA LEU A 217 -4.16 -12.86 8.25
C LEU A 217 -2.69 -12.48 8.09
N ILE A 218 -2.32 -11.86 6.97
CA ILE A 218 -0.96 -11.38 6.72
C ILE A 218 -0.60 -10.25 7.71
N SER A 219 -1.47 -9.26 7.86
CA SER A 219 -1.27 -8.15 8.80
C SER A 219 -1.15 -8.64 10.24
N GLN A 220 -2.02 -9.54 10.69
CA GLN A 220 -1.96 -10.14 12.03
C GLN A 220 -0.69 -10.98 12.24
N ALA A 221 -0.13 -11.56 11.17
CA ALA A 221 1.15 -12.25 11.24
C ALA A 221 2.35 -11.30 11.37
N ILE A 222 2.30 -10.10 10.79
CA ILE A 222 3.43 -9.16 10.77
C ILE A 222 3.39 -8.20 11.96
N GLN A 223 2.23 -7.60 12.27
CA GLN A 223 2.07 -6.54 13.27
C GLN A 223 2.70 -6.85 14.65
N PRO A 224 2.47 -8.04 15.25
CA PRO A 224 3.02 -8.35 16.58
C PRO A 224 4.55 -8.46 16.58
N ARG A 225 5.15 -8.74 15.43
CA ARG A 225 6.60 -8.98 15.26
C ARG A 225 7.39 -7.69 15.04
N LEU A 226 6.72 -6.56 14.81
CA LEU A 226 7.37 -5.24 14.72
C LEU A 226 8.03 -4.82 16.04
N SER A 227 7.63 -5.43 17.16
CA SER A 227 8.26 -5.23 18.48
C SER A 227 9.66 -5.83 18.59
N LYS A 228 10.08 -6.69 17.64
CA LYS A 228 11.37 -7.40 17.68
C LYS A 228 12.57 -6.46 17.47
N PRO A 229 13.75 -6.81 18.02
CA PRO A 229 14.93 -5.94 18.01
C PRO A 229 15.39 -5.59 16.58
N ILE A 230 15.25 -6.51 15.62
CA ILE A 230 15.59 -6.27 14.21
C ILE A 230 14.89 -5.05 13.63
N TYR A 231 13.62 -4.81 14.00
CA TYR A 231 12.83 -3.72 13.46
C TYR A 231 12.96 -2.46 14.32
N ARG A 232 12.96 -2.60 15.65
CA ARG A 232 13.09 -1.47 16.59
C ARG A 232 14.45 -0.78 16.50
N LYS A 233 15.54 -1.54 16.36
CA LYS A 233 16.89 -0.96 16.23
C LYS A 233 17.13 -0.30 14.86
N ASN A 234 16.32 -0.65 13.85
CA ASN A 234 16.44 -0.14 12.48
C ASN A 234 15.35 0.90 12.11
N LEU A 235 14.75 1.61 13.08
CA LEU A 235 13.69 2.59 12.80
C LEU A 235 14.20 3.80 12.00
N THR A 236 15.40 4.29 12.32
CA THR A 236 16.07 5.40 11.63
C THR A 236 16.91 4.86 10.47
N ARG A 237 16.24 4.37 9.42
CA ARG A 237 16.89 3.76 8.23
C ARG A 237 16.62 4.54 6.95
N ASN A 238 17.46 4.34 5.94
CA ASN A 238 17.21 4.86 4.60
C ASN A 238 16.14 3.99 3.89
N LYS A 239 14.97 4.60 3.63
CA LYS A 239 13.83 3.95 2.97
C LYS A 239 14.06 3.73 1.47
N ASN A 240 14.92 4.54 0.84
CA ASN A 240 15.13 4.58 -0.61
C ASN A 240 16.33 3.73 -1.06
N LEU A 241 16.68 2.69 -0.31
CA LEU A 241 17.80 1.83 -0.67
C LEU A 241 17.46 0.96 -1.88
N THR A 242 18.28 1.06 -2.93
CA THR A 242 18.17 0.22 -4.13
C THR A 242 18.40 -1.25 -3.77
N LEU A 243 17.57 -2.15 -4.31
CA LEU A 243 17.69 -3.58 -4.10
C LEU A 243 18.90 -4.15 -4.86
N LYS A 244 19.92 -4.59 -4.12
CA LYS A 244 21.14 -5.23 -4.63
C LYS A 244 21.11 -6.73 -4.35
N LYS A 245 21.68 -7.52 -5.26
CA LYS A 245 21.93 -8.94 -5.03
C LYS A 245 23.15 -9.09 -4.13
N THR A 246 22.95 -9.64 -2.94
CA THR A 246 24.03 -9.95 -2.00
C THR A 246 24.10 -11.46 -1.74
N ASN A 247 25.23 -11.93 -1.22
CA ASN A 247 25.42 -13.36 -0.92
C ASN A 247 24.39 -13.88 0.10
N ILE A 248 24.01 -13.07 1.08
CA ILE A 248 22.98 -13.42 2.07
C ILE A 248 21.63 -13.62 1.39
N PHE A 249 21.23 -12.71 0.49
CA PHE A 249 20.00 -12.85 -0.29
C PHE A 249 20.02 -14.02 -1.29
N LEU A 250 21.20 -14.50 -1.70
CA LEU A 250 21.32 -15.63 -2.63
C LEU A 250 21.36 -16.98 -1.90
N MET A 251 22.17 -17.08 -0.85
CA MET A 251 22.47 -18.35 -0.19
C MET A 251 21.48 -18.70 0.92
N GLN A 252 20.93 -17.71 1.63
CA GLN A 252 20.00 -17.98 2.73
C GLN A 252 18.57 -18.09 2.23
N LYS A 253 17.98 -19.28 2.36
CA LYS A 253 16.63 -19.63 1.90
C LYS A 253 15.55 -18.59 2.25
N ASP A 254 15.55 -18.11 3.49
CA ASP A 254 14.51 -17.18 3.97
C ASP A 254 14.67 -15.77 3.39
N TYR A 255 15.89 -15.23 3.39
CA TYR A 255 16.20 -13.93 2.80
C TYR A 255 16.01 -13.96 1.29
N HIS A 256 16.35 -15.07 0.64
CA HIS A 256 16.13 -15.27 -0.79
C HIS A 256 14.66 -15.20 -1.20
N LEU A 257 13.76 -15.78 -0.39
CA LEU A 257 12.33 -15.75 -0.66
C LEU A 257 11.75 -14.33 -0.50
N VAL A 258 12.24 -13.59 0.50
CA VAL A 258 11.91 -12.16 0.68
C VAL A 258 12.40 -11.35 -0.52
N TYR A 259 13.66 -11.53 -0.94
CA TYR A 259 14.24 -10.85 -2.09
C TYR A 259 13.42 -11.06 -3.37
N LYS A 260 13.04 -12.31 -3.67
CA LYS A 260 12.20 -12.64 -4.83
C LYS A 260 10.85 -11.93 -4.79
N THR A 261 10.23 -11.90 -3.62
CA THR A 261 8.92 -11.25 -3.43
C THR A 261 9.04 -9.74 -3.56
N TYR A 262 10.06 -9.13 -2.96
CA TYR A 262 10.29 -7.69 -3.02
C TYR A 262 10.62 -7.23 -4.45
N LYS A 263 11.42 -7.99 -5.20
CA LYS A 263 11.68 -7.72 -6.62
C LYS A 263 10.38 -7.73 -7.44
N HIS A 264 9.45 -8.64 -7.16
CA HIS A 264 8.16 -8.67 -7.85
C HIS A 264 7.29 -7.45 -7.50
N LEU A 265 7.32 -6.99 -6.24
CA LEU A 265 6.60 -5.79 -5.83
C LEU A 265 7.17 -4.53 -6.50
N LEU A 266 8.50 -4.37 -6.49
CA LEU A 266 9.18 -3.25 -7.16
C LEU A 266 8.96 -3.25 -8.67
N GLY A 267 9.03 -4.42 -9.33
CA GLY A 267 8.75 -4.52 -10.77
C GLY A 267 7.30 -4.14 -11.14
N ASN A 268 6.35 -4.37 -10.22
CA ASN A 268 4.98 -3.91 -10.40
C ASN A 268 4.82 -2.41 -10.14
N GLN A 269 5.61 -1.82 -9.24
CA GLN A 269 5.62 -0.37 -9.00
C GLN A 269 6.21 0.38 -10.20
N ILE A 270 7.36 -0.06 -10.72
CA ILE A 270 8.04 0.60 -11.86
C ILE A 270 7.13 0.63 -13.10
N LYS A 271 6.40 -0.45 -13.41
CA LYS A 271 5.42 -0.46 -14.50
C LYS A 271 4.26 0.53 -14.31
N VAL A 272 3.89 0.83 -13.07
CA VAL A 272 2.87 1.86 -12.76
C VAL A 272 3.49 3.25 -12.85
N GLU A 273 4.80 3.39 -12.63
CA GLU A 273 5.52 4.65 -12.76
C GLU A 273 5.83 5.03 -14.22
N GLU A 274 6.13 4.07 -15.09
CA GLU A 274 6.33 4.31 -16.53
C GLU A 274 5.03 4.76 -17.22
N ASN A 275 3.86 4.36 -16.71
CA ASN A 275 2.56 4.85 -17.15
C ASN A 275 2.19 6.24 -16.59
N LYS A 276 3.10 6.95 -15.88
CA LYS A 276 2.85 8.30 -15.34
C LYS A 276 3.06 9.42 -16.37
N GLU A 277 3.35 9.11 -17.63
CA GLU A 277 3.63 10.14 -18.62
C GLU A 277 2.35 10.67 -19.30
N LEU A 278 2.17 12.01 -19.15
CA LEU A 278 1.19 12.92 -19.73
C LEU A 278 -0.22 12.93 -19.09
N ILE A 279 -0.36 13.75 -18.06
CA ILE A 279 -1.66 14.19 -17.52
C ILE A 279 -2.20 15.31 -18.40
N ASP A 280 -3.29 15.05 -19.12
CA ASP A 280 -4.01 16.03 -19.94
C ASP A 280 -5.33 16.41 -19.25
N TYR A 281 -5.31 17.55 -18.56
CA TYR A 281 -6.46 18.05 -17.84
C TYR A 281 -7.58 18.55 -18.76
N GLU A 282 -7.26 19.04 -19.97
CA GLU A 282 -8.28 19.55 -20.89
C GLU A 282 -9.10 18.42 -21.48
N LEU A 283 -8.43 17.33 -21.89
CA LEU A 283 -9.10 16.12 -22.34
C LEU A 283 -9.98 15.52 -21.24
N MET A 284 -9.50 15.46 -19.99
CA MET A 284 -10.27 14.94 -18.86
C MET A 284 -11.53 15.77 -18.59
N ILE A 285 -11.44 17.10 -18.64
CA ILE A 285 -12.61 17.98 -18.44
C ILE A 285 -13.64 17.75 -19.55
N SER A 286 -13.20 17.70 -20.81
CA SER A 286 -14.09 17.41 -21.94
C SER A 286 -14.81 16.07 -21.74
N ASN A 287 -14.10 15.04 -21.31
CA ASN A 287 -14.67 13.71 -21.11
C ASN A 287 -15.67 13.68 -19.96
N TYR A 288 -15.36 14.38 -18.87
CA TYR A 288 -16.26 14.52 -17.74
C TYR A 288 -17.56 15.23 -18.14
N LEU A 289 -17.49 16.29 -18.95
CA LEU A 289 -18.68 16.97 -19.46
C LEU A 289 -19.54 16.04 -20.32
N THR A 290 -18.93 15.24 -21.19
CA THR A 290 -19.64 14.23 -22.00
C THR A 290 -20.34 13.19 -21.12
N TYR A 291 -19.67 12.72 -20.06
CA TYR A 291 -20.27 11.82 -19.08
C TYR A 291 -21.47 12.44 -18.38
N VAL A 292 -21.33 13.70 -17.91
CA VAL A 292 -22.43 14.42 -17.27
C VAL A 292 -23.60 14.59 -18.23
N GLN A 293 -23.36 14.91 -19.50
CA GLN A 293 -24.41 15.01 -20.52
C GLN A 293 -25.17 13.69 -20.66
N MET A 294 -24.48 12.55 -20.77
CA MET A 294 -25.14 11.25 -20.84
C MET A 294 -25.95 10.93 -19.58
N LEU A 295 -25.43 11.27 -18.40
CA LEU A 295 -26.14 11.07 -17.14
C LEU A 295 -27.39 11.96 -17.06
N THR A 296 -27.32 13.20 -17.55
CA THR A 296 -28.49 14.08 -17.64
C THR A 296 -29.55 13.56 -18.61
N ILE A 297 -29.16 13.01 -19.77
CA ILE A 297 -30.09 12.38 -20.72
C ILE A 297 -30.75 11.16 -20.09
N PHE A 298 -29.96 10.32 -19.42
CA PHE A 298 -30.47 9.16 -18.69
C PHE A 298 -31.47 9.57 -17.61
N ALA A 299 -31.12 10.58 -16.80
CA ALA A 299 -31.99 11.11 -15.76
C ALA A 299 -33.29 11.68 -16.36
N ALA A 300 -33.18 12.49 -17.41
CA ALA A 300 -34.31 13.15 -18.06
C ALA A 300 -35.37 12.15 -18.57
N GLY A 301 -34.95 11.00 -19.09
CA GLY A 301 -35.87 9.99 -19.62
C GLY A 301 -36.33 8.93 -18.62
N HIS A 302 -35.73 8.84 -17.43
CA HIS A 302 -36.11 7.88 -16.39
C HIS A 302 -36.87 8.50 -15.21
N PHE A 303 -36.57 9.75 -14.91
CA PHE A 303 -37.35 10.54 -13.98
C PHE A 303 -38.36 11.33 -14.80
N ASN A 304 -39.64 11.26 -14.43
CA ASN A 304 -40.72 11.99 -15.10
C ASN A 304 -40.57 13.50 -14.83
N PHE A 305 -39.56 14.13 -15.42
CA PHE A 305 -39.40 15.57 -15.36
C PHE A 305 -40.49 16.22 -16.20
N GLU A 306 -41.32 17.03 -15.55
CA GLU A 306 -42.31 17.85 -16.22
C GLU A 306 -41.71 19.22 -16.47
N ILE A 307 -41.81 19.70 -17.71
CA ILE A 307 -41.46 21.09 -18.03
C ILE A 307 -42.57 21.95 -17.46
N ASN A 308 -42.26 22.76 -16.44
CA ASN A 308 -43.22 23.73 -15.92
C ASN A 308 -43.46 24.81 -16.99
N PRO A 309 -44.64 24.89 -17.61
CA PRO A 309 -44.92 25.83 -18.70
C PRO A 309 -44.96 27.30 -18.23
N GLU A 310 -44.99 27.56 -16.93
CA GLU A 310 -45.12 28.91 -16.36
C GLU A 310 -43.79 29.63 -16.10
N GLN A 311 -42.66 28.91 -16.12
CA GLN A 311 -41.33 29.53 -16.06
C GLN A 311 -40.76 29.71 -17.46
N LYS A 312 -40.93 30.90 -18.04
CA LYS A 312 -40.16 31.33 -19.20
C LYS A 312 -38.70 31.55 -18.78
N ILE A 313 -37.78 30.87 -19.45
CA ILE A 313 -36.32 31.08 -19.38
C ILE A 313 -35.98 32.46 -19.94
#